data_AF-A0A945MK93-F1
#
_entry.id   AF-A0A945MK93-F1
#
_cell.length_a   1.000
_cell.length_b   1.000
_cell.length_c   1.000
_cell.angle_alpha   90.00
_cell.angle_beta   90.00
_cell.angle_gamma   90.00
#
_symmetry.space_group_name_H-M   'P 1'
#
loop_
_entity.id
_entity.type
_entity.pdbx_description
1 polymer ?
#
loop_
_entity_poly.entity_id
_entity_poly.type
_entity_poly.pdbx_seq_one_letter_code
_entity_poly.pdbx_strand_id
1 'polypeptide(L)'
;MNRFTKDTFRLLALCLGALCLHGCLELIRRPAEDGPIPYTPAAATIDTSRTRPPSSVAVAKERPNIAALPPIAVINRPERSRKQWQSIEKINEYAMWCIENEMWNEARAHLERAITQDSLSASLHNNLGIVYERLGMVDKATDFYSRAQGLNPSKKAYAANLSYLQQRQQAAHDSTGEFNIFKLEHDHRPGARRTGERPPYTGE
;
A
#
# COMPACT_ATOMS: atom_id res chain seq x y z
N MET A 1 -14.54 -50.68 -25.78
CA MET A 1 -13.89 -50.09 -24.59
C MET A 1 -14.04 -51.06 -23.43
N ASN A 2 -12.96 -51.70 -22.98
CA ASN A 2 -13.00 -52.78 -21.99
C ASN A 2 -13.41 -52.26 -20.60
N ARG A 3 -14.10 -53.09 -19.79
CA ARG A 3 -14.52 -52.71 -18.42
C ARG A 3 -13.33 -52.23 -17.58
N PHE A 4 -12.18 -52.88 -17.74
CA PHE A 4 -10.94 -52.53 -17.07
C PHE A 4 -10.47 -51.09 -17.29
N THR A 5 -10.61 -50.55 -18.51
CA THR A 5 -10.19 -49.16 -18.78
C THR A 5 -11.18 -48.16 -18.20
N LYS A 6 -12.47 -48.49 -18.10
CA LYS A 6 -13.45 -47.60 -17.45
C LYS A 6 -13.20 -47.51 -15.94
N ASP A 7 -12.80 -48.60 -15.31
CA ASP A 7 -12.54 -48.64 -13.87
C ASP A 7 -11.24 -47.89 -13.51
N THR A 8 -10.20 -47.98 -14.34
CA THR A 8 -8.98 -47.18 -14.14
C THR A 8 -9.22 -45.69 -14.29
N PHE A 9 -10.01 -45.25 -15.28
CA PHE A 9 -10.37 -43.83 -15.42
C PHE A 9 -11.22 -43.31 -14.26
N ARG A 10 -12.12 -44.14 -13.71
CA ARG A 10 -12.91 -43.78 -12.52
C ARG A 10 -12.02 -43.62 -11.27
N LEU A 11 -11.06 -44.52 -11.08
CA LEU A 11 -10.12 -44.42 -9.97
C LEU A 11 -9.26 -43.15 -10.08
N LEU A 12 -8.76 -42.85 -11.28
CA LEU A 12 -7.90 -41.70 -11.53
C LEU A 12 -8.65 -40.37 -11.32
N ALA A 13 -9.92 -40.31 -11.73
CA ALA A 13 -10.79 -39.16 -11.48
C ALA A 13 -11.08 -38.96 -9.98
N LEU A 14 -11.30 -40.05 -9.22
CA LEU A 14 -11.51 -39.97 -7.77
C LEU A 14 -10.25 -39.49 -7.03
N CYS A 15 -9.06 -39.96 -7.44
CA CYS A 15 -7.79 -39.51 -6.86
C CYS A 15 -7.51 -38.02 -7.12
N LEU A 16 -7.76 -37.54 -8.34
CA LEU A 16 -7.59 -36.12 -8.68
C LEU A 16 -8.60 -35.24 -7.91
N GLY A 17 -9.84 -35.68 -7.76
CA GLY A 17 -10.85 -34.98 -6.96
C GLY A 17 -10.47 -34.86 -5.48
N ALA A 18 -9.91 -35.93 -4.89
CA ALA A 18 -9.45 -35.93 -3.51
C ALA A 18 -8.26 -34.99 -3.27
N LEU A 19 -7.31 -34.91 -4.21
CA LEU A 19 -6.16 -34.00 -4.14
C LEU A 19 -6.58 -32.53 -4.23
N CYS A 20 -7.52 -32.19 -5.12
CA CYS A 20 -8.09 -30.84 -5.19
C CYS A 20 -8.82 -30.47 -3.90
N LEU A 21 -9.62 -31.37 -3.33
CA LEU A 21 -10.35 -31.10 -2.09
C LEU A 21 -9.40 -30.91 -0.90
N HIS A 22 -8.32 -31.70 -0.84
CA HIS A 22 -7.29 -31.57 0.20
C HIS A 22 -6.54 -30.23 0.11
N GLY A 23 -6.20 -29.77 -1.11
CA GLY A 23 -5.61 -28.45 -1.33
C GLY A 23 -6.56 -27.29 -0.95
N CYS A 24 -7.86 -27.43 -1.20
CA CYS A 24 -8.86 -26.45 -0.78
C CYS A 24 -9.05 -26.42 0.76
N LEU A 25 -8.95 -27.57 1.44
CA LEU A 25 -9.04 -27.65 2.90
C LEU A 25 -7.81 -27.03 3.59
N GLU A 26 -6.61 -27.15 3.03
CA GLU A 26 -5.40 -26.50 3.55
C GLU A 26 -5.41 -24.97 3.38
N LEU A 27 -6.14 -24.44 2.40
CA LEU A 27 -6.37 -22.98 2.28
C LEU A 27 -7.29 -22.44 3.38
N ILE A 28 -8.20 -23.27 3.90
CA ILE A 28 -9.14 -22.91 4.97
C ILE A 28 -8.52 -23.12 6.36
N ARG A 29 -7.55 -24.05 6.50
CA ARG A 29 -6.96 -24.44 7.79
C ARG A 29 -5.75 -23.59 8.22
N ARG A 30 -5.41 -22.48 7.56
CA ARG A 30 -4.37 -21.58 8.09
C ARG A 30 -4.88 -20.90 9.37
N PRO A 31 -4.30 -21.19 10.56
CA PRO A 31 -4.66 -20.46 11.76
C PRO A 31 -4.27 -18.99 11.56
N ALA A 32 -5.22 -18.11 11.86
CA ALA A 32 -5.02 -16.66 11.86
C ALA A 32 -4.22 -16.25 13.09
N GLU A 33 -2.94 -16.60 13.15
CA GLU A 33 -2.01 -16.09 14.17
C GLU A 33 -0.71 -15.75 13.44
N ASP A 34 -0.12 -14.61 13.81
CA ASP A 34 0.98 -13.90 13.14
C ASP A 34 0.57 -13.03 11.93
N GLY A 35 -0.47 -12.20 12.13
CA GLY A 35 -0.55 -10.94 11.41
C GLY A 35 0.71 -10.08 11.67
N PRO A 36 1.15 -9.23 10.73
CA PRO A 36 2.33 -8.40 10.93
C PRO A 36 2.12 -7.54 12.19
N ILE A 37 3.07 -7.64 13.13
CA ILE A 37 3.07 -6.90 14.40
C ILE A 37 2.67 -5.44 14.11
N PRO A 38 1.55 -4.94 14.68
CA PRO A 38 1.18 -3.55 14.48
C PRO A 38 2.29 -2.68 15.07
N TYR A 39 2.91 -1.85 14.22
CA TYR A 39 3.83 -0.81 14.68
C TYR A 39 3.03 0.20 15.47
N THR A 40 3.06 0.10 16.80
CA THR A 40 2.65 1.17 17.70
C THR A 40 3.83 2.15 17.83
N PRO A 41 3.68 3.43 17.46
CA PRO A 41 4.72 4.41 17.75
C PRO A 41 4.79 4.56 19.27
N ALA A 42 5.84 4.02 19.88
CA ALA A 42 6.06 4.18 21.31
C ALA A 42 6.14 5.68 21.61
N ALA A 43 5.17 6.17 22.40
CA ALA A 43 5.22 7.47 23.00
C ALA A 43 6.56 7.60 23.75
N ALA A 44 7.36 8.57 23.34
CA ALA A 44 8.65 8.85 23.95
C ALA A 44 8.44 9.38 25.38
N THR A 45 8.38 8.50 26.36
CA THR A 45 8.64 8.88 27.75
C THR A 45 10.14 9.12 27.89
N ILE A 46 10.51 10.38 28.06
CA ILE A 46 11.88 10.81 28.31
C ILE A 46 12.18 10.51 29.79
N ASP A 47 13.02 9.51 30.06
CA ASP A 47 13.65 9.33 31.36
C ASP A 47 14.94 10.18 31.40
N THR A 48 14.82 11.39 31.93
CA THR A 48 15.95 12.26 32.26
C THR A 48 16.57 11.86 33.59
N SER A 49 17.25 10.71 33.65
CA SER A 49 18.05 10.41 34.84
C SER A 49 19.23 9.47 34.57
N ARG A 50 20.22 9.93 33.79
CA ARG A 50 21.60 9.40 33.96
C ARG A 50 22.66 10.41 33.55
N THR A 51 23.17 11.08 34.59
CA THR A 51 24.37 11.90 34.62
C THR A 51 25.63 11.04 34.50
N ARG A 52 26.57 11.43 33.60
CA ARG A 52 28.02 11.64 33.86
C ARG A 52 28.82 11.87 32.55
N PRO A 53 29.59 12.98 32.43
CA PRO A 53 30.79 13.07 31.56
C PRO A 53 32.07 13.19 32.45
N PRO A 54 33.30 13.50 31.96
CA PRO A 54 33.85 13.65 30.59
C PRO A 54 35.27 13.02 30.34
N SER A 55 35.71 12.93 29.07
CA SER A 55 37.08 13.19 28.53
C SER A 55 37.10 12.77 27.04
N SER A 56 37.60 13.47 26.02
CA SER A 56 38.62 14.53 25.90
C SER A 56 38.48 15.27 24.55
N VAL A 57 38.53 16.61 24.63
CA VAL A 57 39.08 17.64 23.71
C VAL A 57 39.30 17.31 22.21
N ALA A 58 38.63 18.09 21.34
CA ALA A 58 39.26 18.78 20.20
C ALA A 58 38.41 20.00 19.76
N VAL A 59 39.09 21.12 19.52
CA VAL A 59 38.57 22.49 19.33
C VAL A 59 38.24 22.79 17.85
N ALA A 60 37.11 23.47 17.67
CA ALA A 60 36.69 24.42 16.61
C ALA A 60 36.98 24.15 15.11
N LYS A 61 35.89 24.13 14.34
CA LYS A 61 35.73 25.01 13.17
C LYS A 61 34.25 25.33 12.98
N GLU A 62 33.92 26.60 13.10
CA GLU A 62 32.59 27.17 12.83
C GLU A 62 32.06 26.69 11.47
N ARG A 63 30.82 26.22 11.45
CA ARG A 63 30.05 25.98 10.23
C ARG A 63 28.79 26.86 10.27
N PRO A 64 28.39 27.42 9.12
CA PRO A 64 27.40 28.49 9.07
C PRO A 64 26.04 28.02 9.56
N ASN A 65 25.30 28.97 10.14
CA ASN A 65 23.95 28.85 10.67
C ASN A 65 22.99 28.29 9.59
N ILE A 66 22.76 26.97 9.61
CA ILE A 66 21.73 26.32 8.82
C ILE A 66 20.44 26.48 9.63
N ALA A 67 19.54 27.32 9.14
CA ALA A 67 18.19 27.49 9.66
C ALA A 67 17.59 26.13 10.02
N ALA A 68 17.04 26.04 11.23
CA ALA A 68 16.53 24.85 11.87
C ALA A 68 15.77 23.94 10.90
N LEU A 69 16.46 22.91 10.41
CA LEU A 69 15.81 21.76 9.79
C LEU A 69 14.85 21.18 10.84
N PRO A 70 13.60 20.83 10.47
CA PRO A 70 12.70 20.17 11.40
C PRO A 70 13.42 18.94 11.97
N PRO A 71 13.23 18.63 13.28
CA PRO A 71 13.92 17.52 13.90
C PRO A 71 13.68 16.28 13.04
N ILE A 72 14.74 15.79 12.41
CA ILE A 72 14.72 14.51 11.72
C ILE A 72 14.27 13.54 12.78
N ALA A 73 13.08 12.95 12.61
CA ALA A 73 12.61 11.89 13.50
C ALA A 73 13.71 10.82 13.50
N VAL A 74 14.50 10.78 14.58
CA VAL A 74 15.59 9.82 14.73
C VAL A 74 14.91 8.49 15.04
N ILE A 75 14.45 7.83 13.98
CA ILE A 75 14.02 6.44 14.08
C ILE A 75 15.27 5.67 14.44
N ASN A 76 15.31 5.17 15.68
CA ASN A 76 16.41 4.37 16.17
C ASN A 76 16.42 3.05 15.39
N ARG A 77 17.17 3.04 14.28
CA ARG A 77 17.30 1.88 13.41
C ARG A 77 18.39 1.00 14.02
N PRO A 78 18.08 -0.23 14.46
CA PRO A 78 19.10 -1.13 14.98
C PRO A 78 20.18 -1.33 13.91
N GLU A 79 21.44 -1.34 14.34
CA GLU A 79 22.55 -1.56 13.42
C GLU A 79 22.42 -2.96 12.79
N ARG A 80 22.35 -2.98 11.45
CA ARG A 80 22.28 -4.23 10.69
C ARG A 80 23.67 -4.83 10.56
N SER A 81 23.77 -6.14 10.75
CA SER A 81 24.99 -6.88 10.37
C SER A 81 25.22 -6.81 8.86
N ARG A 82 26.49 -6.94 8.44
CA ARG A 82 26.88 -6.98 7.02
C ARG A 82 26.14 -8.08 6.24
N LYS A 83 25.90 -9.23 6.86
CA LYS A 83 25.14 -10.34 6.25
C LYS A 83 23.68 -9.97 6.02
N GLN A 84 23.03 -9.28 6.96
CA GLN A 84 21.67 -8.80 6.79
C GLN A 84 21.56 -7.79 5.65
N TRP A 85 22.50 -6.84 5.55
CA TRP A 85 22.56 -5.90 4.43
C TRP A 85 22.64 -6.61 3.07
N GLN A 86 23.56 -7.57 2.93
CA GLN A 86 23.72 -8.33 1.69
C GLN A 86 22.47 -9.15 1.34
N SER A 87 21.80 -9.71 2.35
CA SER A 87 20.56 -10.45 2.15
C SER A 87 19.44 -9.55 1.64
N ILE A 88 19.27 -8.36 2.23
CA ILE A 88 18.23 -7.40 1.84
C ILE A 88 18.49 -6.89 0.42
N GLU A 89 19.75 -6.58 0.10
CA GLU A 89 20.10 -6.07 -1.23
C GLU A 89 19.79 -7.10 -2.30
N LYS A 90 20.19 -8.37 -2.10
CA LYS A 90 19.91 -9.45 -3.04
C LYS A 90 18.42 -9.69 -3.25
N ILE A 91 17.62 -9.59 -2.18
CA ILE A 91 16.15 -9.70 -2.28
C ILE A 91 15.60 -8.50 -3.05
N ASN A 92 16.07 -7.28 -2.79
CA ASN A 92 15.66 -6.10 -3.54
C ASN A 92 15.97 -6.22 -5.03
N GLU A 93 17.17 -6.65 -5.39
CA GLU A 93 17.57 -6.88 -6.78
C GLU A 93 16.64 -7.88 -7.47
N TYR A 94 16.37 -9.02 -6.82
CA TYR A 94 15.47 -10.03 -7.37
C TYR A 94 14.02 -9.52 -7.48
N ALA A 95 13.52 -8.84 -6.45
CA ALA A 95 12.17 -8.28 -6.46
C ALA A 95 12.00 -7.21 -7.54
N MET A 96 13.01 -6.36 -7.75
CA MET A 96 13.03 -5.39 -8.84
C MET A 96 13.01 -6.08 -10.21
N TRP A 97 13.81 -7.14 -10.39
CA TRP A 97 13.76 -7.94 -11.60
C TRP A 97 12.37 -8.56 -11.83
N CYS A 98 11.73 -9.09 -10.80
CA CYS A 98 10.35 -9.58 -10.90
C CYS A 98 9.35 -8.47 -11.25
N ILE A 99 9.51 -7.26 -10.68
CA ILE A 99 8.68 -6.07 -10.99
C ILE A 99 8.85 -5.66 -12.45
N GLU A 100 10.07 -5.66 -12.97
CA GLU A 100 10.38 -5.33 -14.37
C GLU A 100 9.79 -6.34 -15.36
N ASN A 101 9.66 -7.61 -14.94
CA ASN A 101 9.04 -8.68 -15.72
C ASN A 101 7.55 -8.89 -15.41
N GLU A 102 6.93 -7.94 -14.68
CA GLU A 102 5.51 -7.97 -14.32
C GLU A 102 5.08 -9.22 -13.51
N MET A 103 6.03 -9.88 -12.85
CA MET A 103 5.82 -11.05 -12.01
C MET A 103 5.37 -10.62 -10.60
N TRP A 104 4.24 -9.92 -10.51
CA TRP A 104 3.77 -9.24 -9.30
C TRP A 104 3.59 -10.17 -8.10
N ASN A 105 3.02 -11.36 -8.31
CA ASN A 105 2.78 -12.32 -7.22
C ASN A 105 4.07 -12.92 -6.68
N GLU A 106 5.05 -13.15 -7.55
CA GLU A 106 6.38 -13.64 -7.17
C GLU A 106 7.11 -12.55 -6.37
N ALA A 107 7.16 -11.33 -6.91
CA ALA A 107 7.74 -10.17 -6.23
C ALA A 107 7.14 -9.99 -4.82
N ARG A 108 5.80 -10.06 -4.71
CA ARG A 108 5.09 -9.99 -3.42
C ARG A 108 5.60 -11.05 -2.45
N ALA A 109 5.61 -12.32 -2.86
CA ALA A 109 5.96 -13.43 -1.97
C ALA A 109 7.39 -13.30 -1.43
N HIS A 110 8.35 -12.90 -2.26
CA HIS A 110 9.74 -12.71 -1.82
C HIS A 110 9.90 -11.49 -0.92
N LEU A 111 9.24 -10.38 -1.25
CA LEU A 111 9.30 -9.17 -0.44
C LEU A 111 8.61 -9.34 0.93
N GLU A 112 7.47 -10.03 1.00
CA GLU A 112 6.78 -10.32 2.27
C GLU A 112 7.67 -11.16 3.18
N ARG A 113 8.30 -12.21 2.65
CA ARG A 113 9.28 -13.00 3.39
C ARG A 113 10.45 -12.15 3.87
N ALA A 114 10.95 -11.23 3.04
CA ALA A 114 12.05 -10.36 3.43
C ALA A 114 11.69 -9.42 4.59
N ILE A 115 10.46 -8.89 4.61
CA ILE A 115 9.99 -8.02 5.70
C ILE A 115 9.83 -8.78 7.02
N THR A 116 9.52 -10.08 6.99
CA THR A 116 9.54 -10.89 8.22
C THR A 116 10.93 -11.00 8.85
N GLN A 117 11.99 -10.85 8.04
CA GLN A 117 13.38 -10.90 8.50
C GLN A 117 13.91 -9.51 8.89
N ASP A 118 13.52 -8.46 8.15
CA ASP A 118 13.82 -7.06 8.47
C ASP A 118 12.60 -6.17 8.20
N SER A 119 11.88 -5.85 9.27
CA SER A 119 10.71 -4.98 9.23
C SER A 119 11.04 -3.49 9.06
N LEU A 120 12.31 -3.08 9.16
CA LEU A 120 12.75 -1.68 9.16
C LEU A 120 13.42 -1.26 7.85
N SER A 121 13.36 -2.09 6.80
CA SER A 121 13.88 -1.75 5.47
C SER A 121 12.90 -0.91 4.66
N ALA A 122 13.19 0.38 4.53
CA ALA A 122 12.36 1.33 3.77
C ALA A 122 12.20 0.94 2.28
N SER A 123 13.24 0.37 1.66
CA SER A 123 13.18 -0.06 0.26
C SER A 123 12.24 -1.25 0.07
N LEU A 124 12.24 -2.22 0.98
CA LEU A 124 11.32 -3.37 0.92
C LEU A 124 9.86 -2.91 1.03
N HIS A 125 9.56 -2.00 1.97
CA HIS A 125 8.23 -1.41 2.09
C HIS A 125 7.83 -0.65 0.81
N ASN A 126 8.72 0.15 0.24
CA ASN A 126 8.42 0.84 -1.02
C ASN A 126 8.14 -0.13 -2.17
N ASN A 127 8.95 -1.17 -2.31
CA ASN A 127 8.80 -2.14 -3.39
C ASN A 127 7.51 -2.96 -3.22
N LEU A 128 7.08 -3.28 -1.99
CA LEU A 128 5.76 -3.86 -1.75
C LEU A 128 4.64 -2.88 -2.10
N GLY A 129 4.81 -1.58 -1.83
CA GLY A 129 3.87 -0.55 -2.25
C GLY A 129 3.63 -0.59 -3.76
N ILE A 130 4.70 -0.65 -4.55
CA ILE A 130 4.64 -0.78 -6.02
C ILE A 130 3.90 -2.05 -6.43
N VAL A 131 4.25 -3.18 -5.82
CA VAL A 131 3.63 -4.47 -6.15
C VAL A 131 2.14 -4.48 -5.80
N TYR A 132 1.74 -3.97 -4.63
CA TYR A 132 0.35 -3.90 -4.23
C TYR A 132 -0.47 -2.91 -5.08
N GLU A 133 0.14 -1.80 -5.49
CA GLU A 133 -0.47 -0.86 -6.44
C GLU A 133 -0.77 -1.58 -7.77
N ARG A 134 0.19 -2.35 -8.29
CA ARG A 134 0.03 -3.11 -9.54
C ARG A 134 -0.99 -4.24 -9.44
N LEU A 135 -1.15 -4.82 -8.26
CA LEU A 135 -2.20 -5.80 -7.96
C LEU A 135 -3.58 -5.17 -7.70
N GLY A 136 -3.72 -3.84 -7.78
CA GLY A 136 -4.97 -3.13 -7.53
C GLY A 136 -5.38 -3.04 -6.05
N MET A 137 -4.51 -3.46 -5.13
CA MET A 137 -4.75 -3.41 -3.69
C MET A 137 -4.30 -2.05 -3.14
N VAL A 138 -5.04 -1.00 -3.50
CA VAL A 138 -4.62 0.39 -3.29
C VAL A 138 -4.42 0.73 -1.82
N ASP A 139 -5.29 0.25 -0.92
CA ASP A 139 -5.17 0.51 0.52
C ASP A 139 -3.85 -0.02 1.10
N LYS A 140 -3.48 -1.25 0.71
CA LYS A 140 -2.20 -1.84 1.12
C LYS A 140 -1.02 -1.07 0.53
N ALA A 141 -1.13 -0.63 -0.71
CA ALA A 141 -0.08 0.17 -1.35
C ALA A 141 0.17 1.47 -0.57
N THR A 142 -0.90 2.17 -0.16
CA THR A 142 -0.83 3.38 0.66
C THR A 142 -0.13 3.12 2.00
N ASP A 143 -0.49 2.04 2.70
CA ASP A 143 0.14 1.67 3.97
C ASP A 143 1.65 1.43 3.82
N PHE A 144 2.04 0.65 2.80
CA PHE A 144 3.44 0.30 2.57
C PHE A 144 4.28 1.50 2.11
N TYR A 145 3.74 2.36 1.23
CA TYR A 145 4.40 3.61 0.87
C TYR A 145 4.55 4.56 2.07
N SER A 146 3.52 4.67 2.93
CA SER A 146 3.58 5.49 4.14
C SER A 146 4.65 5.01 5.12
N ARG A 147 4.78 3.68 5.29
CA ARG A 147 5.85 3.07 6.09
C ARG A 147 7.23 3.35 5.50
N ALA A 148 7.40 3.24 4.19
CA ALA A 148 8.67 3.54 3.54
C ALA A 148 9.10 5.00 3.73
N GLN A 149 8.16 5.94 3.57
CA GLN A 149 8.39 7.36 3.83
C GLN A 149 8.69 7.63 5.31
N GLY A 150 7.97 6.98 6.23
CA GLY A 150 8.24 7.08 7.66
C GLY A 150 9.67 6.63 7.99
N LEU A 151 10.08 5.46 7.51
CA LEU A 151 11.41 4.89 7.77
C LEU A 151 12.56 5.67 7.12
N ASN A 152 12.33 6.35 6.00
CA ASN A 152 13.32 7.23 5.40
C ASN A 152 12.68 8.48 4.79
N PRO A 153 12.44 9.52 5.61
CA PRO A 153 11.79 10.75 5.15
C PRO A 153 12.64 11.54 4.14
N SER A 154 13.96 11.31 4.12
CA SER A 154 14.88 12.02 3.22
C SER A 154 14.79 11.55 1.77
N LYS A 155 14.26 10.34 1.52
CA LYS A 155 14.18 9.76 0.19
C LYS A 155 12.94 10.27 -0.55
N LYS A 156 13.13 11.31 -1.36
CA LYS A 156 12.08 11.94 -2.18
C LYS A 156 11.25 10.96 -3.01
N ALA A 157 11.85 9.87 -3.51
CA ALA A 157 11.15 8.85 -4.28
C ALA A 157 9.98 8.20 -3.52
N TYR A 158 10.13 7.97 -2.20
CA TYR A 158 9.08 7.34 -1.39
C TYR A 158 7.87 8.27 -1.22
N ALA A 159 8.12 9.56 -0.94
CA ALA A 159 7.08 10.57 -0.88
C ALA A 159 6.41 10.81 -2.25
N ALA A 160 7.16 10.72 -3.34
CA ALA A 160 6.62 10.85 -4.70
C ALA A 160 5.67 9.72 -5.05
N ASN A 161 6.02 8.46 -4.71
CA ASN A 161 5.17 7.30 -4.96
C ASN A 161 3.85 7.38 -4.19
N LEU A 162 3.89 7.76 -2.90
CA LEU A 162 2.68 7.95 -2.10
C LEU A 162 1.79 9.06 -2.66
N SER A 163 2.39 10.22 -2.97
CA SER A 163 1.65 11.37 -3.53
C SER A 163 0.98 11.02 -4.87
N TYR A 164 1.70 10.30 -5.74
CA TYR A 164 1.16 9.86 -7.02
C TYR A 164 -0.03 8.92 -6.86
N LEU A 165 0.05 7.97 -5.92
CA LEU A 165 -1.05 7.06 -5.62
C LEU A 165 -2.29 7.81 -5.11
N GLN A 166 -2.10 8.74 -4.17
CA GLN A 166 -3.18 9.55 -3.58
C GLN A 166 -3.88 10.43 -4.63
N GLN A 167 -3.12 11.07 -5.52
CA GLN A 167 -3.70 11.87 -6.60
C GLN A 167 -4.58 11.03 -7.53
N ARG A 168 -4.15 9.80 -7.84
CA ARG A 168 -4.95 8.86 -8.64
C ARG A 168 -6.23 8.42 -7.92
N GLN A 169 -6.16 8.19 -6.61
CA GLN A 169 -7.36 7.87 -5.82
C GLN A 169 -8.34 9.05 -5.81
N GLN A 170 -7.86 10.27 -5.59
CA GLN A 170 -8.71 11.46 -5.58
C GLN A 170 -9.39 11.67 -6.93
N ALA A 171 -8.64 11.59 -8.04
CA ALA A 171 -9.20 11.73 -9.39
C ALA A 171 -10.27 10.66 -9.69
N ALA A 172 -10.08 9.43 -9.22
CA ALA A 172 -11.07 8.37 -9.35
C ALA A 172 -12.33 8.66 -8.52
N HIS A 173 -12.19 9.14 -7.28
CA HIS A 173 -13.32 9.52 -6.44
C HIS A 173 -14.12 10.68 -7.01
N ASP A 174 -13.47 11.74 -7.46
CA ASP A 174 -14.12 12.92 -8.07
C ASP A 174 -14.96 12.50 -9.29
N SER A 175 -14.38 11.64 -10.14
CA SER A 175 -15.07 11.07 -11.31
C SER A 175 -16.32 10.26 -10.95
N THR A 176 -16.36 9.62 -9.78
CA THR A 176 -17.54 8.85 -9.33
C THR A 176 -18.57 9.71 -8.58
N GLY A 177 -18.14 10.83 -7.99
CA GLY A 177 -18.99 11.74 -7.22
C GLY A 177 -19.86 12.65 -8.09
N GLU A 178 -19.38 13.04 -9.28
CA GLU A 178 -20.10 13.91 -10.20
C GLU A 178 -21.14 13.17 -11.09
N PHE A 179 -21.01 11.86 -11.29
CA PHE A 179 -21.94 11.05 -12.10
C PHE A 179 -23.11 10.48 -11.28
N ASN A 180 -23.77 11.30 -10.46
CA ASN A 180 -25.03 10.88 -9.84
C ASN A 180 -26.20 11.17 -10.79
N ILE A 181 -26.35 10.35 -11.84
CA ILE A 181 -27.39 10.47 -12.88
C ILE A 181 -28.82 10.45 -12.30
N PHE A 182 -29.00 9.87 -11.10
CA PHE A 182 -30.30 9.81 -10.40
C PHE A 182 -30.59 11.04 -9.53
N LYS A 183 -29.66 11.99 -9.41
CA LYS A 183 -29.86 13.28 -8.73
C LYS A 183 -30.43 14.35 -9.66
N LEU A 184 -31.13 13.97 -10.73
CA LEU A 184 -32.03 14.86 -11.45
C LEU A 184 -33.27 15.07 -10.58
N GLU A 185 -33.24 16.19 -9.85
CA GLU A 185 -34.28 16.68 -8.98
C GLU A 185 -35.66 16.59 -9.63
N HIS A 186 -36.57 16.05 -8.84
CA HIS A 186 -38.01 16.08 -9.02
C HIS A 186 -38.56 17.51 -8.78
N ASP A 187 -37.92 18.53 -9.34
CA ASP A 187 -38.23 19.94 -9.05
C ASP A 187 -39.27 20.51 -10.03
N HIS A 188 -40.49 20.53 -9.52
CA HIS A 188 -41.51 21.57 -9.64
C HIS A 188 -41.63 22.33 -10.98
N ARG A 189 -42.61 21.93 -11.80
CA ARG A 189 -43.23 22.80 -12.82
C ARG A 189 -43.87 24.04 -12.16
N PRO A 190 -43.47 25.27 -12.49
CA PRO A 190 -44.26 26.45 -12.20
C PRO A 190 -45.04 26.89 -13.45
N GLY A 191 -46.33 27.20 -13.28
CA GLY A 191 -47.01 28.17 -14.15
C GLY A 191 -48.09 27.61 -15.08
N ALA A 192 -49.22 27.18 -14.52
CA ALA A 192 -50.50 27.45 -15.18
C ALA A 192 -50.77 28.97 -15.11
N ARG A 193 -50.70 29.68 -16.25
CA ARG A 193 -51.29 31.02 -16.38
C ARG A 193 -52.28 31.06 -17.54
N ARG A 194 -53.45 31.56 -17.16
CA ARG A 194 -54.74 31.67 -17.85
C ARG A 194 -54.63 32.30 -19.25
N THR A 195 -55.20 31.63 -20.25
CA THR A 195 -55.58 32.24 -21.53
C THR A 195 -56.92 32.95 -21.37
N GLY A 196 -56.93 34.28 -21.46
CA GLY A 196 -58.16 35.04 -21.46
C GLY A 196 -57.90 36.53 -21.41
N GLU A 197 -57.52 37.12 -22.54
CA GLU A 197 -57.84 38.51 -22.89
C GLU A 197 -57.52 38.73 -24.39
N ARG A 198 -58.50 39.23 -25.13
CA ARG A 198 -58.53 39.42 -26.59
C ARG A 198 -58.24 40.90 -26.88
N PRO A 199 -57.31 41.27 -27.77
CA PRO A 199 -57.09 42.69 -28.11
C PRO A 199 -58.15 43.20 -29.12
N PRO A 200 -58.48 44.51 -29.11
CA PRO A 200 -59.53 45.08 -29.94
C PRO A 200 -59.08 45.38 -31.38
N TYR A 201 -60.05 45.32 -32.28
CA TYR A 201 -59.98 45.66 -33.71
C TYR A 201 -59.78 47.17 -33.92
N THR A 202 -58.88 47.56 -34.81
CA THR A 202 -58.94 48.83 -35.53
C THR A 202 -58.56 48.56 -36.99
N GLY A 203 -59.53 48.71 -37.88
CA GLY A 203 -59.33 48.73 -39.32
C GLY A 203 -59.56 50.14 -39.83
N GLU A 204 -58.66 50.59 -40.70
CA GLU A 204 -58.89 51.54 -41.79
C GLU A 204 -58.28 50.93 -43.05
#